data_AF-A0A7Y5W6N1-F1
#
_entry.id   AF-A0A7Y5W6N1-F1
#
_cell.length_a   1.000
_cell.length_b   1.000
_cell.length_c   1.000
_cell.angle_alpha   90.00
_cell.angle_beta   90.00
_cell.angle_gamma   90.00
#
_symmetry.space_group_name_H-M   'P 1'
#
loop_
_entity.id
_entity.type
_entity.pdbx_description
1 polymer ?
#
loop_
_entity_poly.entity_id
_entity_poly.type
_entity_poly.pdbx_seq_one_letter_code
_entity_poly.pdbx_strand_id
1 'polypeptide(L)'
;MPTYTFSVILGDVTEMTEDLAEAIVAAGCDDAMPGSSGGVASVLFDREAGSFEQALRSAIADVQKAGCRVAWVKIEPEDLATAPVASH
;
A
#
# COMPACT_ATOMS: atom_id res chain seq x y z
N MET A 1 8.97 4.54 -13.86
CA MET A 1 7.80 5.45 -13.73
C MET A 1 8.00 6.29 -12.46
N PRO A 2 7.21 7.32 -12.11
CA PRO A 2 7.31 7.87 -10.75
C PRO A 2 6.96 6.79 -9.72
N THR A 3 7.64 6.83 -8.58
CA THR A 3 7.37 5.98 -7.42
C THR A 3 6.49 6.75 -6.46
N TYR A 4 5.45 6.10 -5.95
CA TYR A 4 4.50 6.67 -4.99
C TYR A 4 4.55 5.87 -3.68
N THR A 5 4.83 6.59 -2.59
CA THR A 5 4.91 6.00 -1.25
C THR A 5 3.62 6.28 -0.49
N PHE A 6 3.01 5.22 0.05
CA PHE A 6 1.78 5.31 0.85
C PHE A 6 1.56 4.02 1.64
N SER A 7 0.78 4.10 2.73
CA SER A 7 0.41 2.92 3.51
C SER A 7 -1.05 2.54 3.30
N VAL A 8 -1.31 1.27 3.02
CA VAL A 8 -2.65 0.68 3.01
C VAL A 8 -2.91 0.07 4.38
N ILE A 9 -3.97 0.52 5.05
CA ILE A 9 -4.37 0.01 6.37
C ILE A 9 -5.37 -1.12 6.17
N LEU A 10 -5.09 -2.27 6.79
CA LEU A 10 -5.92 -3.45 6.68
C LEU A 10 -7.10 -3.36 7.65
N GLY A 11 -8.28 -3.71 7.15
CA GLY A 11 -9.48 -3.83 7.94
C GLY A 11 -9.51 -5.17 8.66
N ASP A 12 -9.95 -5.15 9.92
CA ASP A 12 -10.22 -6.37 10.70
C ASP A 12 -8.97 -7.23 10.96
N VAL A 13 -7.77 -6.65 10.81
CA VAL A 13 -6.46 -7.28 11.08
C VAL A 13 -5.66 -6.40 12.04
N THR A 14 -5.31 -6.94 13.21
CA THR A 14 -4.60 -6.21 14.26
C THR A 14 -3.10 -6.47 14.30
N GLU A 15 -2.66 -7.59 13.72
CA GLU A 15 -1.27 -8.05 13.73
C GLU A 15 -0.92 -8.63 12.35
N MET A 16 0.27 -8.31 11.86
CA MET A 16 0.79 -8.88 10.62
C MET A 16 1.47 -10.22 10.95
N THR A 17 0.78 -11.32 10.67
CA THR A 17 1.36 -12.66 10.81
C THR A 17 2.29 -12.98 9.64
N GLU A 18 3.20 -13.94 9.82
CA GLU A 18 4.10 -14.40 8.74
C GLU A 18 3.30 -14.93 7.54
N ASP A 19 2.29 -15.78 7.77
CA ASP A 19 1.42 -16.30 6.69
C ASP A 19 0.73 -15.18 5.89
N LEU A 20 0.31 -14.12 6.56
CA LEU A 20 -0.35 -12.98 5.92
C LEU A 20 0.65 -12.15 5.10
N ALA A 21 1.84 -11.92 5.66
CA ALA A 21 2.92 -11.24 4.94
C ALA A 21 3.31 -12.01 3.68
N GLU A 22 3.43 -13.34 3.76
CA GLU A 22 3.68 -14.20 2.61
C GLU A 22 2.55 -14.12 1.57
N ALA A 23 1.29 -14.13 2.01
CA ALA A 23 0.14 -14.00 1.12
C ALA A 23 0.12 -12.65 0.38
N ILE A 24 0.51 -11.56 1.05
CA ILE A 24 0.61 -10.22 0.45
C ILE A 24 1.72 -10.18 -0.61
N VAL A 25 2.91 -10.71 -0.31
CA VAL A 25 4.02 -10.78 -1.26
C VAL A 25 3.65 -11.66 -2.46
N ALA A 26 3.05 -12.83 -2.22
CA ALA A 26 2.59 -13.75 -3.27
C ALA A 26 1.48 -13.16 -4.16
N ALA A 27 0.73 -12.16 -3.68
CA ALA A 27 -0.28 -11.45 -4.45
C ALA A 27 0.29 -10.42 -5.45
N GLY A 28 1.63 -10.29 -5.55
CA GLY A 28 2.30 -9.35 -6.43
C GLY A 28 2.63 -8.01 -5.76
N CYS A 29 2.81 -8.01 -4.44
CA CYS A 29 3.27 -6.84 -3.69
C CYS A 29 4.76 -6.97 -3.35
N ASP A 30 5.61 -7.20 -4.36
CA ASP A 30 7.07 -7.23 -4.22
C ASP A 30 7.69 -5.86 -3.95
N ASP A 31 6.91 -4.79 -4.15
CA ASP A 31 7.22 -3.39 -3.89
C ASP A 31 6.65 -2.90 -2.54
N ALA A 32 6.41 -3.82 -1.60
CA ALA A 32 5.71 -3.51 -0.37
C ALA A 32 6.34 -4.16 0.87
N MET A 33 6.17 -3.49 2.01
CA MET A 33 6.59 -3.93 3.33
C MET A 33 5.37 -4.11 4.25
N PRO A 34 4.91 -5.36 4.49
CA PRO A 34 3.88 -5.65 5.46
C PRO A 34 4.39 -5.44 6.90
N GLY A 35 3.55 -4.92 7.78
CA GLY A 35 3.86 -4.79 9.20
C GLY A 35 2.65 -4.46 10.05
N SER A 36 2.83 -4.43 11.37
CA SER A 36 1.78 -3.99 12.29
C SER A 36 2.36 -3.18 13.43
N SER A 37 1.62 -2.18 13.87
CA SER A 37 1.98 -1.33 15.01
C SER A 37 0.72 -0.82 15.70
N GLY A 38 0.74 -0.74 17.02
CA GLY A 38 -0.39 -0.19 17.79
C GLY A 38 -1.72 -0.93 17.60
N GLY A 39 -1.69 -2.24 17.30
CA GLY A 39 -2.90 -3.04 17.06
C GLY A 39 -3.53 -2.82 15.68
N VAL A 40 -2.78 -2.28 14.73
CA VAL A 40 -3.21 -2.07 13.35
C VAL A 40 -2.19 -2.69 12.40
N ALA A 41 -2.66 -3.56 11.49
CA ALA A 41 -1.85 -4.07 10.40
C ALA A 41 -1.91 -3.15 9.17
N SER A 42 -0.78 -2.99 8.50
CA SER A 42 -0.63 -2.12 7.35
C SER A 42 0.39 -2.68 6.36
N VAL A 43 0.32 -2.20 5.13
CA VAL A 43 1.29 -2.48 4.07
C VAL A 43 1.81 -1.15 3.54
N LEU A 44 3.10 -0.90 3.71
CA LEU A 44 3.78 0.26 3.14
C LEU A 44 4.20 -0.07 1.71
N PHE A 45 3.82 0.75 0.75
CA PHE A 45 4.16 0.58 -0.66
C PHE A 45 5.16 1.63 -1.11
N ASP A 46 6.06 1.22 -2.01
CA ASP A 46 6.90 2.10 -2.85
C ASP A 46 6.61 1.76 -4.32
N ARG A 47 5.43 2.18 -4.80
CA ARG A 47 4.86 1.65 -6.05
C ARG A 47 5.12 2.50 -7.27
N GLU A 48 5.70 1.91 -8.30
CA GLU A 48 5.87 2.55 -9.60
C GLU A 48 4.59 2.55 -10.44
N ALA A 49 4.10 3.72 -10.85
CA ALA A 49 2.89 3.85 -11.68
C ALA A 49 2.91 5.09 -12.56
N GLY A 50 2.05 5.17 -13.58
CA GLY A 50 1.92 6.37 -14.41
C GLY A 50 1.23 7.54 -13.71
N SER A 51 0.55 7.27 -12.59
CA SER A 51 -0.10 8.27 -11.74
C SER A 51 -0.33 7.71 -10.34
N PHE A 52 -0.55 8.59 -9.36
CA PHE A 52 -0.90 8.19 -8.00
C PHE A 52 -2.18 7.35 -7.96
N GLU A 53 -3.20 7.73 -8.73
CA GLU A 53 -4.46 6.95 -8.80
C GLU A 53 -4.20 5.51 -9.29
N GLN A 54 -3.34 5.34 -10.29
CA GLN A 54 -2.98 4.00 -10.79
C GLN A 54 -2.22 3.18 -9.73
N ALA A 55 -1.25 3.79 -9.04
CA ALA A 55 -0.54 3.12 -7.94
C ALA A 55 -1.50 2.69 -6.83
N LEU A 56 -2.40 3.58 -6.43
CA LEU A 56 -3.34 3.32 -5.36
C LEU A 56 -4.33 2.21 -5.73
N ARG A 57 -4.93 2.26 -6.93
CA ARG A 57 -5.89 1.25 -7.39
C ARG A 57 -5.25 -0.12 -7.53
N SER A 58 -4.03 -0.20 -8.05
CA SER A 58 -3.35 -1.50 -8.17
C SER A 58 -2.99 -2.05 -6.79
N ALA A 59 -2.48 -1.23 -5.87
CA ALA A 59 -2.15 -1.66 -4.51
C ALA A 59 -3.37 -2.20 -3.75
N ILE A 60 -4.52 -1.50 -3.84
CA ILE A 60 -5.77 -1.98 -3.25
C ILE A 60 -6.19 -3.32 -3.86
N ALA A 61 -6.10 -3.46 -5.18
CA ALA A 61 -6.47 -4.70 -5.86
C ALA A 61 -5.57 -5.88 -5.43
N ASP A 62 -4.26 -5.67 -5.27
CA ASP A 62 -3.34 -6.73 -4.87
C ASP A 62 -3.54 -7.13 -3.40
N VAL A 63 -3.75 -6.16 -2.50
CA VAL A 63 -4.13 -6.43 -1.10
C VAL A 63 -5.45 -7.22 -1.03
N GLN A 64 -6.42 -6.91 -1.87
CA GLN A 64 -7.69 -7.66 -1.94
C GLN A 64 -7.50 -9.08 -2.48
N LYS A 65 -6.58 -9.32 -3.43
CA LYS A 65 -6.24 -10.67 -3.91
C LYS A 65 -5.60 -11.52 -2.82
N ALA A 66 -4.86 -10.91 -1.89
CA ALA A 66 -4.32 -11.58 -0.70
C ALA A 66 -5.41 -11.96 0.33
N GLY A 67 -6.68 -11.67 0.07
CA GLY A 67 -7.80 -11.95 0.97
C GLY A 67 -8.02 -10.87 2.03
N CYS A 68 -7.28 -9.77 1.96
CA CYS A 68 -7.39 -8.68 2.92
C CYS A 68 -8.47 -7.67 2.54
N ARG A 69 -9.09 -7.08 3.55
CA ARG A 69 -9.93 -5.89 3.38
C ARG A 69 -9.07 -4.64 3.54
N VAL A 70 -9.27 -3.64 2.68
CA VAL A 70 -8.68 -2.31 2.86
C VAL A 70 -9.63 -1.45 3.70
N ALA A 71 -9.14 -0.87 4.79
CA ALA A 71 -9.90 0.04 5.64
C ALA A 71 -9.78 1.50 5.16
N TRP A 72 -8.55 1.99 5.03
CA TRP A 72 -8.22 3.35 4.60
C TRP A 72 -6.75 3.41 4.16
N VAL A 73 -6.35 4.54 3.59
CA VAL A 73 -5.00 4.77 3.07
C VAL A 73 -4.39 5.96 3.79
N LYS A 74 -3.15 5.81 4.25
CA LYS A 74 -2.34 6.87 4.85
C LYS A 74 -1.33 7.37 3.82
N ILE A 75 -1.18 8.68 3.72
CA ILE A 75 -0.17 9.34 2.89
C ILE A 75 0.51 10.35 3.80
N GLU A 76 1.84 10.30 3.91
CA GLU A 76 2.55 11.32 4.68
C GLU A 76 2.60 12.63 3.86
N PRO A 77 2.63 13.81 4.51
CA PRO A 77 2.66 15.08 3.81
C PRO A 77 3.81 15.23 2.81
N GLU A 78 4.98 14.65 3.10
CA GLU A 78 6.14 14.61 2.22
C GLU A 78 5.89 13.83 0.94
N ASP A 79 5.10 12.76 1.00
CA ASP A 79 4.79 11.90 -0.15
C ASP A 79 3.70 12.50 -1.03
N LEU A 80 2.95 13.49 -0.52
CA LEU A 80 1.97 14.24 -1.32
C LEU A 80 2.67 15.27 -2.24
N ALA A 81 3.82 15.78 -1.82
CA ALA A 81 4.54 16.85 -2.53
C ALA A 81 5.32 16.36 -3.76
N THR A 82 5.45 15.05 -3.95
CA THR A 82 6.23 14.43 -5.04
C THR A 82 5.40 14.12 -6.29
N ALA A 83 4.09 14.35 -6.27
CA ALA A 83 3.31 14.32 -7.51
C ALA A 83 3.84 15.41 -8.45
N PRO A 84 4.26 15.09 -9.69
CA PRO A 84 4.74 16.10 -10.61
C PRO A 84 3.60 17.08 -10.81
N VAL A 85 3.80 18.32 -10.34
CA VAL A 85 2.92 19.43 -10.68
C VAL A 85 2.88 19.51 -12.19
N ALA A 86 1.74 19.12 -12.77
CA ALA A 86 1.49 19.24 -14.19
C ALA A 86 1.66 20.73 -14.54
N SER A 87 2.80 21.03 -15.18
CA SER A 87 3.07 22.36 -15.70
C SER A 87 2.00 22.67 -16.75
N HIS A 88 1.09 23.59 -16.42
CA HIS A 88 0.14 24.18 -17.36
C HIS A 88 0.81 25.32 -18.13
#